data_AF-A0A8T4Q7P1-F1
#
_entry.id   AF-A0A8T4Q7P1-F1
#
_cell.length_a   1.000
_cell.length_b   1.000
_cell.length_c   1.000
_cell.angle_alpha   90.00
_cell.angle_beta   90.00
_cell.angle_gamma   90.00
#
_symmetry.space_group_name_H-M   'P 1'
#
loop_
_entity.id
_entity.type
_entity.pdbx_description
1 polymer ?
#
loop_
_entity_poly.entity_id
_entity_poly.type
_entity_poly.pdbx_seq_one_letter_code
_entity_poly.pdbx_strand_id
1 'polypeptide(L)'
;MAIKSLNFLISKTFEKGMFVPIGQRGWHYEGKERAYFDQQPIEAAYMVQTLLKAYKTTNDPKYKKYSLISFNWFLGKNSLNQVLYDEMTGGCYDGLGENTINLNQGAESTVSFLLARLSFDNN
;
A
#
# COMPACT_ATOMS: atom_id res chain seq x y z
N MET A 1 2.03 -4.91 -22.19
CA MET A 1 3.00 -5.35 -21.15
C MET A 1 2.69 -4.72 -19.79
N ALA A 2 2.70 -3.39 -19.64
CA ALA A 2 2.47 -2.70 -18.36
C ALA A 2 1.18 -3.12 -17.59
N ILE A 3 0.01 -3.14 -18.27
CA ILE A 3 -1.26 -3.54 -17.62
C ILE A 3 -1.26 -5.01 -17.18
N LYS A 4 -0.61 -5.90 -17.94
CA LYS A 4 -0.49 -7.31 -17.56
C LYS A 4 0.34 -7.46 -16.29
N SER A 5 1.46 -6.74 -16.20
CA SER A 5 2.31 -6.72 -15.00
C SER A 5 1.59 -6.11 -13.80
N LEU A 6 0.85 -5.01 -13.99
CA LEU A 6 0.05 -4.41 -12.92
C LEU A 6 -1.05 -5.37 -12.42
N ASN A 7 -1.77 -6.02 -13.32
CA ASN A 7 -2.80 -6.99 -12.94
C ASN A 7 -2.21 -8.20 -12.21
N PHE A 8 -1.01 -8.64 -12.60
CA PHE A 8 -0.27 -9.65 -11.84
C PHE A 8 0.07 -9.15 -10.43
N LEU A 9 0.59 -7.94 -10.28
CA LEU A 9 0.88 -7.39 -8.95
C LEU A 9 -0.39 -7.26 -8.10
N ILE A 10 -1.51 -6.81 -8.69
CA ILE A 10 -2.81 -6.73 -8.01
C ILE A 10 -3.24 -8.12 -7.51
N SER A 11 -3.12 -9.18 -8.33
CA SER A 11 -3.50 -10.53 -7.91
C SER A 11 -2.63 -11.09 -6.78
N LYS A 12 -1.43 -10.52 -6.57
CA LYS A 12 -0.52 -10.88 -5.49
C LYS A 12 -0.62 -10.00 -4.26
N THR A 13 -1.23 -8.83 -4.35
CA THR A 13 -1.22 -7.83 -3.27
C THR A 13 -2.61 -7.42 -2.81
N PHE A 14 -3.67 -7.96 -3.39
CA PHE A 14 -5.04 -7.75 -2.93
C PHE A 14 -5.67 -9.08 -2.54
N GLU A 15 -6.15 -9.17 -1.31
CA GLU A 15 -6.75 -10.36 -0.74
C GLU A 15 -7.99 -9.97 0.07
N LYS A 16 -9.10 -10.67 -0.14
CA LYS A 16 -10.37 -10.45 0.59
C LYS A 16 -10.83 -8.98 0.61
N GLY A 17 -10.56 -8.23 -0.45
CA GLY A 17 -10.92 -6.81 -0.58
C GLY A 17 -10.00 -5.83 0.14
N MET A 18 -8.89 -6.30 0.71
CA MET A 18 -7.86 -5.47 1.35
C MET A 18 -6.60 -5.42 0.49
N PHE A 19 -5.85 -4.33 0.62
CA PHE A 19 -4.47 -4.26 0.15
C PHE A 19 -3.55 -4.87 1.21
N VAL A 20 -2.76 -5.85 0.78
CA VAL A 20 -1.76 -6.56 1.58
C VAL A 20 -0.49 -6.57 0.73
N PRO A 21 0.44 -5.62 0.89
CA PRO A 21 1.73 -5.64 0.18
C PRO A 21 2.58 -6.83 0.61
N ILE A 22 3.56 -7.20 -0.22
CA ILE A 22 4.53 -8.23 0.15
C ILE A 22 5.40 -7.66 1.26
N GLY A 23 5.43 -8.35 2.40
CA GLY A 23 6.23 -7.93 3.54
C GLY A 23 7.74 -8.10 3.30
N GLN A 24 8.57 -7.31 3.96
CA GLN A 24 10.03 -7.37 3.79
C GLN A 24 10.70 -8.48 4.64
N ARG A 25 9.96 -9.14 5.55
CA ARG A 25 10.44 -10.30 6.31
C ARG A 25 10.42 -11.57 5.45
N GLY A 26 11.23 -11.57 4.40
CA GLY A 26 11.30 -12.62 3.38
C GLY A 26 11.04 -12.07 1.98
N TRP A 27 10.61 -12.95 1.07
CA TRP A 27 10.32 -12.62 -0.32
C TRP A 27 9.18 -13.47 -0.86
N HIS A 28 8.52 -13.00 -1.93
CA HIS A 28 7.59 -13.84 -2.67
C HIS A 28 8.29 -14.47 -3.89
N TYR A 29 8.68 -15.74 -3.76
CA TYR A 29 9.21 -16.53 -4.86
C TYR A 29 8.09 -17.26 -5.62
N GLU A 30 8.32 -17.53 -6.89
CA GLU A 30 7.38 -18.30 -7.71
C GLU A 30 7.12 -19.70 -7.10
N GLY A 31 5.84 -20.06 -7.00
CA GLY A 31 5.42 -21.34 -6.40
C GLY A 31 5.55 -21.43 -4.88
N LYS A 32 6.03 -20.38 -4.20
CA LYS A 32 6.16 -20.34 -2.74
C LYS A 32 5.17 -19.38 -2.10
N GLU A 33 4.98 -19.56 -0.79
CA GLU A 33 4.26 -18.59 0.02
C GLU A 33 4.98 -17.24 0.01
N ARG A 34 4.18 -16.17 0.03
CA ARG A 34 4.66 -14.79 0.11
C ARG A 34 4.95 -14.41 1.56
N ALA A 35 5.84 -13.44 1.74
CA ALA A 35 5.97 -12.76 3.02
C ALA A 35 4.75 -11.87 3.28
N TYR A 36 4.18 -11.96 4.48
CA TYR A 36 2.99 -11.21 4.90
C TYR A 36 3.32 -10.06 5.85
N PHE A 37 4.45 -10.10 6.55
CA PHE A 37 4.74 -9.21 7.68
C PHE A 37 5.92 -8.29 7.39
N ASP A 38 5.98 -7.21 8.17
CA ASP A 38 6.89 -6.08 7.96
C ASP A 38 6.61 -5.39 6.61
N GLN A 39 5.32 -5.14 6.36
CA GLN A 39 4.83 -4.34 5.23
C GLN A 39 5.19 -2.87 5.45
N GLN A 40 5.65 -2.15 4.42
CA GLN A 40 6.10 -0.76 4.59
C GLN A 40 5.15 0.25 3.93
N PRO A 41 5.16 1.50 4.42
CA PRO A 41 4.48 2.64 3.80
C PRO A 41 4.79 2.86 2.32
N ILE A 42 6.03 2.59 1.88
CA ILE A 42 6.47 2.87 0.51
C ILE A 42 5.73 2.01 -0.53
N GLU A 43 5.45 0.73 -0.23
CA GLU A 43 4.68 -0.13 -1.14
C GLU A 43 3.25 0.38 -1.32
N ALA A 44 2.61 0.84 -0.23
CA ALA A 44 1.28 1.42 -0.29
C ALA A 44 1.26 2.71 -1.12
N ALA A 45 2.25 3.59 -0.93
CA ALA A 45 2.37 4.83 -1.68
C ALA A 45 2.58 4.60 -3.19
N TYR A 46 3.44 3.65 -3.55
CA TYR A 46 3.68 3.32 -4.96
C TYR A 46 2.49 2.60 -5.60
N MET A 47 1.77 1.76 -4.86
CA MET A 47 0.56 1.13 -5.36
C MET A 47 -0.52 2.19 -5.66
N VAL A 48 -0.74 3.15 -4.76
CA VAL A 48 -1.66 4.28 -4.98
C VAL A 48 -1.30 5.04 -6.26
N GLN A 49 -0.04 5.46 -6.40
CA GLN A 49 0.45 6.20 -7.57
C GLN A 49 0.27 5.41 -8.87
N THR A 50 0.67 4.13 -8.87
CA THR A 50 0.62 3.26 -10.04
C THR A 50 -0.82 3.05 -10.50
N LEU A 51 -1.74 2.80 -9.57
CA LEU A 51 -3.15 2.57 -9.87
C LEU A 51 -3.84 3.85 -10.36
N LEU A 52 -3.54 5.00 -9.75
CA LEU A 52 -4.06 6.27 -10.24
C LEU A 52 -3.53 6.61 -11.64
N LYS A 53 -2.26 6.33 -11.92
CA LYS A 53 -1.69 6.47 -13.26
C LYS A 53 -2.38 5.54 -14.26
N ALA A 54 -2.62 4.28 -13.88
CA ALA A 54 -3.32 3.32 -14.71
C ALA A 54 -4.77 3.77 -14.99
N TYR A 55 -5.47 4.31 -13.98
CA TYR A 55 -6.79 4.90 -14.15
C TYR A 55 -6.77 6.05 -15.17
N LYS A 56 -5.87 7.02 -15.02
CA LYS A 56 -5.72 8.14 -15.97
C LYS A 56 -5.46 7.68 -17.41
N THR A 57 -4.68 6.61 -17.59
CA THR A 57 -4.31 6.13 -18.93
C THR A 57 -5.39 5.26 -19.57
N THR A 58 -6.17 4.52 -18.78
CA THR A 58 -7.12 3.51 -19.30
C THR A 58 -8.59 3.86 -19.11
N ASN A 59 -8.88 4.82 -18.22
CA ASN A 59 -10.21 5.18 -17.72
C ASN A 59 -10.98 4.01 -17.08
N ASP A 60 -10.30 2.92 -16.70
CA ASP A 60 -10.94 1.76 -16.07
C ASP A 60 -11.15 2.01 -14.56
N PRO A 61 -12.41 2.14 -14.08
CA PRO A 61 -12.70 2.55 -12.71
C PRO A 61 -12.19 1.58 -11.65
N LYS A 62 -11.86 0.33 -12.01
CA LYS A 62 -11.30 -0.64 -11.06
C LYS A 62 -9.98 -0.14 -10.45
N TYR A 63 -9.15 0.58 -11.22
CA TYR A 63 -7.87 1.07 -10.72
C TYR A 63 -8.05 2.20 -9.71
N LYS A 64 -9.02 3.10 -9.93
CA LYS A 64 -9.39 4.12 -8.94
C LYS A 64 -9.93 3.48 -7.65
N LYS A 65 -10.73 2.42 -7.77
CA LYS A 65 -11.19 1.67 -6.60
C LYS A 65 -10.02 1.05 -5.83
N TYR A 66 -9.10 0.40 -6.52
CA TYR A 66 -7.95 -0.22 -5.87
C TYR A 66 -6.98 0.81 -5.27
N SER A 67 -6.84 2.01 -5.85
CA SER A 67 -5.98 3.05 -5.27
C SER A 67 -6.54 3.52 -3.94
N LEU A 68 -7.88 3.70 -3.83
CA LEU A 68 -8.53 4.02 -2.56
C LEU A 68 -8.35 2.91 -1.51
N ILE A 69 -8.49 1.64 -1.91
CA ILE A 69 -8.24 0.49 -1.02
C ILE A 69 -6.80 0.49 -0.52
N SER A 70 -5.83 0.76 -1.41
CA SER A 70 -4.41 0.82 -1.06
C SER A 70 -4.12 1.96 -0.10
N PHE A 71 -4.72 3.14 -0.31
CA PHE A 71 -4.55 4.27 0.58
C PHE A 71 -5.15 4.00 1.98
N ASN A 72 -6.28 3.31 2.05
CA ASN A 72 -6.92 2.97 3.32
C ASN A 72 -6.08 2.02 4.18
N TRP A 73 -5.03 1.38 3.64
CA TRP A 73 -4.06 0.63 4.43
C TRP A 73 -3.40 1.50 5.50
N PHE A 74 -3.08 2.76 5.19
CA PHE A 74 -2.55 3.74 6.16
C PHE A 74 -3.57 4.07 7.27
N LEU A 75 -4.86 3.97 6.95
CA LEU A 75 -5.97 4.32 7.83
C LEU A 75 -6.53 3.12 8.60
N GLY A 76 -5.77 2.03 8.68
CA GLY A 76 -6.16 0.84 9.43
C GLY A 76 -7.02 -0.16 8.67
N LYS A 77 -7.20 -0.04 7.35
CA LYS A 77 -7.75 -1.14 6.53
C LYS A 77 -6.63 -2.08 6.08
N ASN A 78 -5.96 -2.65 7.07
CA ASN A 78 -4.84 -3.57 6.92
C ASN A 78 -5.03 -4.81 7.81
N SER A 79 -4.09 -5.75 7.74
CA SER A 79 -4.20 -7.06 8.42
C SER A 79 -4.29 -6.99 9.95
N LEU A 80 -3.84 -5.89 10.58
CA LEU A 80 -3.93 -5.72 12.04
C LEU A 80 -5.08 -4.78 12.47
N ASN A 81 -5.79 -4.17 11.53
CA ASN A 81 -6.74 -3.09 11.79
C ASN A 81 -6.14 -1.91 12.60
N GLN A 82 -4.85 -1.60 12.38
CA GLN A 82 -4.12 -0.55 13.10
C GLN A 82 -3.79 0.62 12.19
N VAL A 83 -4.03 1.85 12.62
CA VAL A 83 -3.73 3.06 11.85
C VAL A 83 -2.22 3.30 11.82
N LEU A 84 -1.67 3.59 10.64
CA LEU A 84 -0.26 3.95 10.47
C LEU A 84 -0.01 5.45 10.43
N TYR A 85 -0.97 6.26 9.98
CA TYR A 85 -0.84 7.72 10.01
C TYR A 85 -1.32 8.28 11.35
N ASP A 86 -0.46 9.02 12.03
CA ASP A 86 -0.79 9.68 13.29
C ASP A 86 -1.12 11.15 13.03
N GLU A 87 -2.41 11.49 13.17
CA GLU A 87 -2.90 12.85 12.96
C GLU A 87 -2.38 13.86 13.99
N MET A 88 -2.00 13.41 15.19
CA MET A 88 -1.51 14.31 16.25
C MET A 88 -0.10 14.80 15.95
N THR A 89 0.75 13.92 15.43
CA THR A 89 2.15 14.23 15.11
C THR A 89 2.33 14.63 13.64
N GLY A 90 1.40 14.26 12.77
CA GLY A 90 1.55 14.35 11.31
C GLY A 90 2.53 13.32 10.74
N GLY A 91 3.01 12.39 11.57
CA GLY A 91 3.95 11.34 11.19
C GLY A 91 3.26 10.08 10.69
N CYS A 92 4.02 9.20 10.05
CA CYS A 92 3.56 7.86 9.69
C CYS A 92 4.48 6.81 10.32
N TYR A 93 3.87 5.76 10.88
CA TYR A 93 4.55 4.62 11.45
C TYR A 93 5.25 3.77 10.36
N ASP A 94 6.44 3.26 10.67
CA ASP A 94 7.38 2.69 9.70
C ASP A 94 6.97 1.35 9.09
N GLY A 95 5.96 0.68 9.65
CA GLY A 95 5.48 -0.54 9.04
C GLY A 95 4.49 -1.32 9.88
N LEU A 96 3.93 -2.34 9.24
CA LEU A 96 2.98 -3.29 9.83
C LEU A 96 3.69 -4.63 10.05
N GLY A 97 4.01 -4.93 11.31
CA GLY A 97 4.62 -6.19 11.70
C GLY A 97 3.61 -7.34 11.77
N GLU A 98 4.02 -8.42 12.42
CA GLU A 98 3.19 -9.63 12.59
C GLU A 98 2.03 -9.42 13.56
N ASN A 99 2.28 -8.73 14.67
CA ASN A 99 1.30 -8.54 15.73
C ASN A 99 1.07 -7.06 16.06
N THR A 100 2.01 -6.18 15.70
CA THR A 100 1.97 -4.75 16.03
C THR A 100 2.56 -3.93 14.90
N ILE A 101 2.11 -2.68 14.77
CA ILE A 101 2.82 -1.65 14.00
C ILE A 101 4.19 -1.32 14.62
N ASN A 102 5.13 -0.91 13.77
CA ASN A 102 6.38 -0.29 14.21
C ASN A 102 6.13 1.19 14.54
N LEU A 103 6.24 1.55 15.82
CA LEU A 103 5.92 2.90 16.31
C LEU A 103 6.94 3.99 15.93
N ASN A 104 8.05 3.63 15.29
CA ASN A 104 8.98 4.61 14.73
C ASN A 104 8.30 5.41 13.62
N GLN A 105 8.60 6.71 13.56
CA GLN A 105 8.08 7.62 12.54
C GLN A 105 9.23 8.21 11.72
N GLY A 106 9.79 7.38 10.85
CA GLY A 106 10.85 7.79 9.94
C GLY A 106 10.41 8.85 8.92
N ALA A 107 11.40 9.49 8.30
CA ALA A 107 11.13 10.42 7.21
C ALA A 107 10.50 9.71 5.99
N GLU A 108 10.96 8.50 5.66
CA GLU A 108 10.48 7.73 4.50
C GLU A 108 8.99 7.40 4.61
N SER A 109 8.54 6.91 5.77
CA SER A 109 7.15 6.55 6.04
C SER A 109 6.23 7.76 5.95
N THR A 110 6.64 8.86 6.58
CA THR A 110 5.90 10.14 6.53
C THR A 110 5.80 10.66 5.10
N VAL A 111 6.91 10.69 4.36
CA VAL A 111 6.92 11.10 2.95
C VAL A 111 6.06 10.17 2.09
N SER A 112 6.10 8.86 2.34
CA SER A 112 5.28 7.86 1.63
C SER A 112 3.79 8.13 1.78
N PHE A 113 3.33 8.38 3.01
CA PHE A 113 1.94 8.76 3.26
C PHE A 113 1.56 10.05 2.51
N LEU A 114 2.38 11.10 2.63
CA LEU A 114 2.12 12.39 1.97
C LEU A 114 2.08 12.27 0.44
N LEU A 115 3.00 11.53 -0.16
CA LEU A 115 3.01 11.24 -1.59
C LEU A 115 1.74 10.49 -2.02
N ALA A 116 1.31 9.50 -1.25
CA ALA A 116 0.08 8.77 -1.51
C ALA A 116 -1.14 9.71 -1.45
N ARG A 117 -1.21 10.59 -0.45
CA ARG A 117 -2.31 11.54 -0.27
C ARG A 117 -2.37 12.58 -1.39
N LEU A 118 -1.24 13.21 -1.71
CA LEU A 118 -1.11 14.22 -2.76
C LEU A 118 -1.40 13.65 -4.16
N SER A 119 -1.20 12.35 -4.34
CA SER A 119 -1.51 11.69 -5.61
C SER A 119 -3.00 11.79 -5.96
N PHE A 120 -3.90 11.83 -4.96
CA PHE A 120 -5.33 12.00 -5.22
C PHE A 120 -5.71 13.42 -5.62
N ASP A 121 -5.02 14.44 -5.09
CA ASP A 121 -5.34 15.84 -5.37
C ASP A 121 -4.97 16.24 -6.81
N ASN A 122 -4.00 15.54 -7.40
CA ASN A 122 -3.58 15.72 -8.77
C ASN A 122 -4.37 14.88 -9.80
N ASN A 123 -5.43 14.15 -9.40
CA ASN A 123 -6.16 13.19 -10.24
C ASN A 123 -7.59 13.59 -10.62
#